data_AF-A0A1L7W1J8-F1
#
_entry.id   AF-A0A1L7W1J8-F1
#
_cell.length_a   1.000
_cell.length_b   1.000
_cell.length_c   1.000
_cell.angle_alpha   90.00
_cell.angle_beta   90.00
_cell.angle_gamma   90.00
#
_symmetry.space_group_name_H-M   'P 1'
#
loop_
_entity.id
_entity.type
_entity.pdbx_description
1 polymer ?
#
loop_
_entity_poly.entity_id
_entity_poly.type
_entity_poly.pdbx_seq_one_letter_code
_entity_poly.pdbx_strand_id
1 'polypeptide(L)'
;MDDSFIGNLKESVNRLTPTSIAISVAVLVCSLIAIWLQNGSSTPKELRNLRREGVSSSNMNDQNDTKYDLAENSGNSGPISVKAIFVHPIKSCAPVELHRAQLIKSGFVWDRCFALATEVNRAESEGGPIWRFISQRTKPLMSQIKTELWLRPEGHDARSSFDSVGCLVFKFPDPDPLSLLDQLKALLFSQQKEISAFVPLSPDENYLKNHGITMKKFAIHSREAEGLDLGNAPSIAAALPKLKRFLNIPEHQNLTLLQCTPHTLVPTEKNLAPLEHIGKPAVHGYTDQQPVNVNSLASVHAVSALLPKENQPLNALRFRANIWITGAPAFDEETWKRYRVVPKQQDAASPSLSVVCRTSRCTLPNVNPLTGRFDTDNPHGDRTRGNAQPSSTLVKHRTVEDGNPRALGYLGMHCVPENAGLQQATGSVESLYVQVGDEIEVLERGVHLYGSTANDY
;
A
#
# COMPACT_ATOMS: atom_id res chain seq x y z
N MET A 1 -8.28 8.84 60.59
CA MET A 1 -7.40 9.72 59.80
C MET A 1 -6.82 10.70 60.79
N ASP A 2 -5.54 10.52 61.13
CA ASP A 2 -4.88 11.21 62.22
C ASP A 2 -4.86 12.74 62.03
N ASP A 3 -5.15 13.47 63.11
CA ASP A 3 -5.02 14.93 63.20
C ASP A 3 -3.60 15.43 62.86
N SER A 4 -2.60 14.53 62.91
CA SER A 4 -1.22 14.82 62.48
C SER A 4 -1.09 15.00 60.96
N PHE A 5 -1.95 14.36 60.16
CA PHE A 5 -1.94 14.47 58.71
C PHE A 5 -2.57 15.79 58.25
N ILE A 6 -3.66 16.22 58.91
CA ILE A 6 -4.30 17.52 58.66
C ILE A 6 -3.42 18.68 59.15
N GLY A 7 -2.73 18.50 60.29
CA GLY A 7 -1.76 19.46 60.81
C GLY A 7 -0.57 19.68 59.87
N ASN A 8 0.04 18.59 59.37
CA ASN A 8 1.12 18.67 58.39
C ASN A 8 0.68 19.27 57.05
N LEU A 9 -0.55 19.01 56.59
CA LEU A 9 -1.07 19.64 55.37
C LEU A 9 -1.21 21.17 55.53
N LYS A 10 -1.71 21.65 56.67
CA LYS A 10 -1.83 23.09 56.96
C LYS A 10 -0.47 23.78 57.05
N GLU A 11 0.52 23.12 57.64
CA GLU A 11 1.87 23.68 57.76
C GLU A 11 2.62 23.72 56.41
N SER A 12 2.44 22.70 55.56
CA SER A 12 2.96 22.71 54.20
C SER A 12 2.31 23.79 53.33
N VAL A 13 0.99 23.99 53.42
CA VAL A 13 0.26 25.02 52.66
C VAL A 13 0.68 26.44 53.07
N ASN A 14 0.98 26.67 54.34
CA ASN A 14 1.46 27.98 54.83
C ASN A 14 2.94 28.29 54.46
N ARG A 15 3.72 27.29 54.00
CA ARG A 15 5.09 27.48 53.49
C ARG A 15 5.16 27.70 51.97
N LEU A 16 4.03 27.58 51.27
CA LEU A 16 3.97 27.87 49.85
C LEU A 16 3.93 29.39 49.64
N THR A 17 5.02 29.93 49.11
CA THR A 17 5.06 31.33 48.66
C THR A 17 4.03 31.54 47.52
N PRO A 18 3.44 32.74 47.38
CA PRO A 18 2.51 33.04 46.29
C PRO A 18 3.06 32.68 44.91
N THR A 19 4.38 32.80 44.73
CA THR A 19 5.13 32.39 43.54
C THR A 19 5.08 30.88 43.30
N SER A 20 5.21 30.04 44.33
CA SER A 20 5.13 28.58 44.18
C SER A 20 3.73 28.09 43.82
N ILE A 21 2.69 28.78 44.32
CA ILE A 21 1.29 28.52 43.93
C ILE A 21 1.08 28.94 42.47
N ALA A 22 1.55 30.13 42.08
CA ALA A 22 1.45 30.60 40.69
C ALA A 22 2.16 29.68 39.69
N ILE A 23 3.35 29.17 40.02
CA ILE A 23 4.09 28.21 39.20
C ILE A 23 3.33 26.89 39.08
N SER A 24 2.80 26.36 40.19
CA SER A 24 2.06 25.09 40.18
C SER A 24 0.77 25.19 39.37
N VAL A 25 0.04 26.30 39.50
CA VAL A 25 -1.16 26.58 38.69
C VAL A 25 -0.79 26.74 37.22
N ALA A 26 0.29 27.45 36.89
CA ALA A 26 0.76 27.59 35.52
C ALA A 26 1.15 26.25 34.90
N VAL A 27 1.86 25.37 35.64
CA VAL A 27 2.21 24.02 35.18
C VAL A 27 0.96 23.17 34.97
N LEU A 28 -0.01 23.22 35.89
CA LEU A 28 -1.25 22.47 35.78
C LEU A 28 -2.08 22.95 34.57
N VAL A 29 -2.21 24.27 34.38
CA VAL A 29 -2.90 24.88 33.23
C VAL A 29 -2.20 24.53 31.92
N CYS A 30 -0.86 24.63 31.86
CA CYS A 30 -0.09 24.20 30.69
C CYS A 30 -0.24 22.70 30.40
N SER A 31 -0.32 21.86 31.44
CA SER A 31 -0.53 20.41 31.30
C SER A 31 -1.93 20.09 30.81
N LEU A 32 -2.97 20.78 31.33
CA LEU A 32 -4.35 20.64 30.86
C LEU A 32 -4.53 21.15 29.44
N ILE A 33 -3.88 22.26 29.08
CA ILE A 33 -3.83 22.78 27.72
C ILE A 33 -3.11 21.77 26.81
N ALA A 34 -1.99 21.18 27.23
CA ALA A 34 -1.29 20.16 26.45
C ALA A 34 -2.15 18.91 26.24
N ILE A 35 -2.84 18.41 27.27
CA ILE A 35 -3.77 17.27 27.18
C ILE A 35 -4.95 17.61 26.25
N TRP A 36 -5.50 18.82 26.35
CA TRP A 36 -6.60 19.27 25.49
C TRP A 36 -6.17 19.44 24.03
N LEU A 37 -4.95 19.95 23.81
CA LEU A 37 -4.34 20.07 22.47
C LEU A 37 -4.01 18.70 21.86
N GLN A 38 -3.61 17.72 22.68
CA GLN A 38 -3.34 16.33 22.26
C GLN A 38 -4.61 15.55 21.93
N ASN A 39 -5.72 15.80 22.64
CA ASN A 39 -6.99 15.06 22.48
C ASN A 39 -7.87 15.54 21.31
N GLY A 40 -7.33 16.30 20.35
CA GLY A 40 -8.07 16.88 19.22
C GLY A 40 -8.58 15.91 18.15
N SER A 41 -8.34 14.60 18.28
CA SER A 41 -8.72 13.59 17.28
C SER A 41 -9.58 12.49 17.91
N SER A 42 -10.87 12.78 18.10
CA SER A 42 -11.83 11.71 18.43
C SER A 42 -11.96 10.76 17.23
N THR A 43 -11.72 9.48 17.45
CA THR A 43 -11.98 8.45 16.43
C THR A 43 -13.46 8.51 16.01
N PRO A 44 -13.75 8.61 14.69
CA PRO A 44 -15.12 8.60 14.18
C PRO A 44 -15.94 7.46 14.77
N LYS A 45 -17.24 7.68 15.00
CA LYS A 45 -18.12 6.71 15.66
C LYS A 45 -18.15 5.38 14.89
N GLU A 46 -18.04 5.47 13.57
CA GLU A 46 -18.04 4.39 12.58
C GLU A 46 -16.81 3.47 12.70
N LEU A 47 -15.72 3.94 13.29
CA LEU A 47 -14.49 3.15 13.45
C LEU A 47 -14.37 2.50 14.84
N ARG A 48 -15.22 2.87 15.81
CA ARG A 48 -15.04 2.49 17.23
C ARG A 48 -15.11 0.98 17.49
N ASN A 49 -15.80 0.22 16.64
CA ASN A 49 -15.96 -1.23 16.75
C ASN A 49 -15.06 -2.01 15.79
N LEU A 50 -14.23 -1.31 15.01
CA LEU A 50 -13.35 -1.92 14.03
C LEU A 50 -11.91 -1.96 14.57
N ARG A 51 -11.17 -2.97 14.15
CA ARG A 51 -9.75 -3.10 14.45
C ARG A 51 -8.95 -2.63 13.25
N ARG A 52 -8.02 -1.70 13.47
CA ARG A 52 -7.03 -1.34 12.44
C ARG A 52 -6.10 -2.52 12.19
N GLU A 53 -6.09 -3.00 10.96
CA GLU A 53 -5.12 -3.96 10.47
C GLU A 53 -3.78 -3.28 10.21
N GLY A 54 -2.71 -4.00 10.49
CA GLY A 54 -1.36 -3.58 10.22
C GLY A 54 -0.37 -4.02 11.29
N VAL A 55 0.90 -3.72 11.04
CA VAL A 55 1.99 -3.96 12.00
C VAL A 55 2.24 -2.73 12.88
N SER A 56 2.68 -2.94 14.12
CA SER A 56 3.05 -1.86 15.04
C SER A 56 4.40 -1.21 14.67
N SER A 57 5.34 -2.01 14.16
CA SER A 57 6.61 -1.59 13.59
C SER A 57 6.79 -2.27 12.24
N SER A 58 7.24 -1.50 11.24
CA SER A 58 7.46 -2.04 9.91
C SER A 58 8.58 -3.08 9.91
N ASN A 59 8.35 -4.21 9.24
CA ASN A 59 9.40 -5.19 8.97
C ASN A 59 10.40 -4.67 7.92
N MET A 60 10.13 -3.54 7.26
CA MET A 60 10.99 -2.91 6.26
C MET A 60 11.77 -1.70 6.81
N ASN A 61 11.74 -1.48 8.13
CA ASN A 61 12.55 -0.43 8.77
C ASN A 61 14.05 -0.66 8.56
N ASP A 62 14.48 -1.92 8.54
CA ASP A 62 15.86 -2.34 8.31
C ASP A 62 16.14 -2.73 6.85
N GLN A 63 15.30 -2.31 5.90
CA GLN A 63 15.41 -2.74 4.50
C GLN A 63 16.75 -2.41 3.83
N ASN A 64 17.56 -1.51 4.38
CA ASN A 64 18.87 -1.10 3.86
C ASN A 64 20.04 -1.74 4.62
N ASP A 65 19.76 -2.66 5.55
CA ASP A 65 20.77 -3.34 6.36
C ASP A 65 21.57 -4.33 5.50
N THR A 66 22.89 -4.30 5.61
CA THR A 66 23.82 -5.09 4.79
C THR A 66 23.71 -6.59 5.05
N LYS A 67 23.04 -7.02 6.12
CA LYS A 67 22.75 -8.45 6.35
C LYS A 67 21.88 -9.08 5.25
N TYR A 68 21.19 -8.28 4.45
CA TYR A 68 20.41 -8.74 3.30
C TYR A 68 21.19 -8.68 1.97
N ASP A 69 22.44 -8.17 1.99
CA ASP A 69 23.31 -8.16 0.83
C ASP A 69 23.75 -9.60 0.50
N LEU A 70 23.13 -10.19 -0.53
CA LEU A 70 23.51 -11.49 -1.06
C LEU A 70 23.77 -11.34 -2.57
N ALA A 71 25.03 -11.46 -2.98
CA ALA A 71 25.42 -11.34 -4.38
C ALA A 71 24.81 -12.45 -5.24
N GLU A 72 24.51 -12.18 -6.51
CA GLU A 72 23.82 -13.09 -7.45
C GLU A 72 24.43 -14.51 -7.52
N ASN A 73 25.76 -14.64 -7.42
CA ASN A 73 26.47 -15.93 -7.49
C ASN A 73 26.81 -16.53 -6.12
N SER A 74 26.23 -16.00 -5.04
CA SER A 74 26.38 -16.58 -3.70
C SER A 74 25.38 -17.71 -3.47
N GLY A 75 25.67 -18.60 -2.51
CA GLY A 75 24.66 -19.52 -2.01
C GLY A 75 23.67 -18.81 -1.10
N ASN A 76 22.53 -19.45 -0.84
CA ASN A 76 21.57 -18.96 0.16
C ASN A 76 22.26 -18.78 1.52
N SER A 77 21.99 -17.69 2.22
CA SER A 77 22.51 -17.48 3.58
C SER A 77 21.71 -18.22 4.66
N GLY A 78 20.60 -18.85 4.27
CA GLY A 78 19.68 -19.57 5.13
C GLY A 78 18.40 -19.95 4.38
N PRO A 79 17.32 -20.32 5.08
CA PRO A 79 16.03 -20.55 4.46
C PRO A 79 15.49 -19.25 3.86
N ILE A 80 14.90 -19.37 2.66
CA ILE A 80 14.25 -18.24 2.00
C ILE A 80 12.95 -17.97 2.76
N SER A 81 12.70 -16.73 3.16
CA SER A 81 11.56 -16.42 4.02
C SER A 81 10.84 -15.14 3.64
N VAL A 82 9.55 -15.08 3.96
CA VAL A 82 8.71 -13.89 3.81
C VAL A 82 9.12 -12.85 4.83
N LYS A 83 9.80 -11.80 4.40
CA LYS A 83 10.25 -10.68 5.23
C LYS A 83 9.14 -9.69 5.56
N ALA A 84 8.29 -9.36 4.58
CA ALA A 84 7.20 -8.42 4.75
C ALA A 84 6.08 -8.69 3.75
N ILE A 85 4.85 -8.35 4.13
CA ILE A 85 3.67 -8.47 3.27
C ILE A 85 2.99 -7.10 3.17
N PHE A 86 2.73 -6.65 1.95
CA PHE A 86 2.01 -5.41 1.68
C PHE A 86 0.81 -5.65 0.79
N VAL A 87 -0.28 -4.98 1.14
CA VAL A 87 -1.40 -4.73 0.23
C VAL A 87 -1.44 -3.26 -0.11
N HIS A 88 -1.98 -2.94 -1.28
CA HIS A 88 -2.12 -1.58 -1.77
C HIS A 88 -3.60 -1.25 -2.01
N PRO A 89 -4.42 -0.97 -0.97
CA PRO A 89 -5.86 -0.86 -1.10
C PRO A 89 -6.30 0.10 -2.19
N ILE A 90 -5.71 1.29 -2.21
CA ILE A 90 -5.88 2.27 -3.29
C ILE A 90 -4.67 2.18 -4.22
N LYS A 91 -4.93 1.92 -5.51
CA LYS A 91 -3.94 1.92 -6.58
C LYS A 91 -3.15 3.24 -6.52
N SER A 92 -1.82 3.12 -6.55
CA SER A 92 -0.89 4.25 -6.50
C SER A 92 -0.83 5.04 -5.17
N CYS A 93 -1.54 4.66 -4.12
CA CYS A 93 -1.34 5.23 -2.77
C CYS A 93 -0.33 4.43 -1.94
N ALA A 94 -0.03 4.89 -0.73
CA ALA A 94 0.84 4.18 0.22
C ALA A 94 0.25 2.80 0.59
N PRO A 95 1.08 1.79 0.83
CA PRO A 95 0.61 0.45 1.19
C PRO A 95 0.14 0.36 2.64
N VAL A 96 -0.54 -0.76 2.95
CA VAL A 96 -0.73 -1.27 4.31
C VAL A 96 0.17 -2.49 4.46
N GLU A 97 1.06 -2.46 5.46
CA GLU A 97 1.88 -3.61 5.82
C GLU A 97 1.13 -4.52 6.78
N LEU A 98 1.06 -5.82 6.48
CA LEU A 98 0.30 -6.79 7.24
C LEU A 98 1.22 -7.86 7.83
N HIS A 99 0.83 -8.39 9.00
CA HIS A 99 1.51 -9.56 9.57
C HIS A 99 1.16 -10.85 8.83
N ARG A 100 -0.11 -10.97 8.40
CA ARG A 100 -0.63 -12.05 7.56
C ARG A 100 -1.62 -11.49 6.56
N ALA A 101 -1.71 -12.07 5.37
CA ALA A 101 -2.66 -11.67 4.34
C ALA A 101 -3.33 -12.90 3.71
N GLN A 102 -4.65 -12.81 3.54
CA GLN A 102 -5.43 -13.87 2.91
C GLN A 102 -5.17 -13.87 1.41
N LEU A 103 -4.83 -15.04 0.86
CA LEU A 103 -4.63 -15.26 -0.55
C LEU A 103 -5.87 -15.91 -1.17
N ILE A 104 -6.44 -15.28 -2.19
CA ILE A 104 -7.55 -15.80 -2.99
C ILE A 104 -7.16 -15.82 -4.47
N LYS A 105 -8.04 -16.32 -5.34
CA LYS A 105 -7.74 -16.41 -6.78
C LYS A 105 -7.35 -15.07 -7.42
N SER A 106 -7.85 -13.96 -6.88
CA SER A 106 -7.55 -12.61 -7.35
C SER A 106 -6.33 -11.95 -6.70
N GLY A 107 -5.53 -12.71 -5.95
CA GLY A 107 -4.38 -12.22 -5.19
C GLY A 107 -4.71 -12.02 -3.71
N PHE A 108 -4.00 -11.09 -3.07
CA PHE A 108 -4.26 -10.77 -1.67
C PHE A 108 -5.56 -9.98 -1.53
N VAL A 109 -6.37 -10.37 -0.53
CA VAL A 109 -7.62 -9.66 -0.22
C VAL A 109 -7.31 -8.19 0.08
N TRP A 110 -8.14 -7.30 -0.45
CA TRP A 110 -7.99 -5.84 -0.38
C TRP A 110 -6.84 -5.23 -1.18
N ASP A 111 -6.05 -6.00 -1.94
CA ASP A 111 -5.01 -5.41 -2.78
C ASP A 111 -5.60 -4.79 -4.05
N ARG A 112 -5.32 -3.50 -4.27
CA ARG A 112 -5.68 -2.73 -5.48
C ARG A 112 -7.17 -2.82 -5.83
N CYS A 113 -8.03 -2.86 -4.81
CA CYS A 113 -9.49 -2.86 -4.96
C CYS A 113 -10.06 -1.47 -5.24
N PHE A 114 -9.29 -0.41 -5.00
CA PHE A 114 -9.71 0.97 -5.19
C PHE A 114 -8.78 1.73 -6.13
N ALA A 115 -9.30 2.74 -6.84
CA ALA A 115 -8.52 3.62 -7.68
C ALA A 115 -9.08 5.04 -7.67
N LEU A 116 -8.20 6.04 -7.69
CA LEU A 116 -8.61 7.42 -7.93
C LEU A 116 -8.65 7.70 -9.43
N ALA A 117 -9.68 8.38 -9.89
CA ALA A 117 -9.86 8.73 -11.30
C ALA A 117 -10.33 10.17 -11.46
N THR A 118 -9.88 10.81 -12.53
CA THR A 118 -10.29 12.16 -12.92
C THR A 118 -11.01 12.15 -14.24
N GLU A 119 -11.96 13.05 -14.41
CA GLU A 119 -12.58 13.31 -15.70
C GLU A 119 -11.62 14.07 -16.60
N VAL A 120 -11.52 13.67 -17.86
CA VAL A 120 -10.70 14.32 -18.88
C VAL A 120 -11.65 14.76 -19.98
N ASN A 121 -11.76 16.07 -20.17
CA ASN A 121 -12.57 16.65 -21.24
C ASN A 121 -11.97 16.26 -22.59
N ARG A 122 -12.82 15.71 -23.46
CA ARG A 122 -12.52 15.50 -24.88
C ARG A 122 -13.61 16.19 -25.70
N ALA A 123 -13.29 16.51 -26.94
CA ALA A 123 -14.28 17.05 -27.86
C ALA A 123 -15.44 16.06 -28.00
N GLU A 124 -16.66 16.55 -28.22
CA GLU A 124 -17.82 15.69 -28.46
C GLU A 124 -17.62 14.76 -29.67
N SER A 125 -16.89 15.24 -30.68
CA SER A 125 -16.47 14.45 -31.84
C SER A 125 -15.57 13.25 -31.50
N GLU A 126 -14.99 13.22 -30.29
CA GLU A 126 -14.15 12.13 -29.78
C GLU A 126 -14.87 11.26 -28.72
N GLY A 127 -16.19 11.38 -28.59
CA GLY A 127 -17.00 10.58 -27.67
C GLY A 127 -17.22 11.20 -26.29
N GLY A 128 -16.91 12.49 -26.13
CA GLY A 128 -17.20 13.24 -24.90
C GLY A 128 -16.22 12.97 -23.75
N PRO A 129 -16.50 13.50 -22.55
CA PRO A 129 -15.61 13.38 -21.40
C PRO A 129 -15.41 11.92 -20.99
N ILE A 130 -14.17 11.55 -20.70
CA ILE A 130 -13.82 10.20 -20.24
C ILE A 130 -13.22 10.23 -18.84
N TRP A 131 -13.48 9.20 -18.05
CA TRP A 131 -12.81 9.01 -16.77
C TRP A 131 -11.51 8.24 -16.97
N ARG A 132 -10.43 8.71 -16.35
CA ARG A 132 -9.12 8.05 -16.39
C ARG A 132 -8.53 7.98 -15.01
N PHE A 133 -7.98 6.83 -14.66
CA PHE A 133 -7.27 6.69 -13.39
C PHE A 133 -6.07 7.64 -13.32
N ILE A 134 -5.75 8.11 -12.11
CA ILE A 134 -4.50 8.80 -11.82
C ILE A 134 -3.53 7.85 -11.12
N SER A 135 -2.23 8.15 -11.21
CA SER A 135 -1.19 7.31 -10.61
C SER A 135 -0.03 8.15 -10.12
N GLN A 136 0.90 7.56 -9.37
CA GLN A 136 2.13 8.24 -8.94
C GLN A 136 2.93 8.81 -10.13
N ARG A 137 2.79 8.23 -11.35
CA ARG A 137 3.42 8.73 -12.58
C ARG A 137 2.91 10.10 -13.01
N THR A 138 1.65 10.42 -12.71
CA THR A 138 1.04 11.72 -13.04
C THR A 138 0.90 12.62 -11.82
N LYS A 139 0.76 12.02 -10.63
CA LYS A 139 0.48 12.65 -9.35
C LYS A 139 1.35 12.00 -8.26
N PRO A 140 2.64 12.35 -8.15
CA PRO A 140 3.59 11.64 -7.28
C PRO A 140 3.24 11.75 -5.77
N LEU A 141 2.53 12.82 -5.38
CA LEU A 141 1.99 13.01 -4.03
C LEU A 141 0.97 11.94 -3.62
N MET A 142 0.43 11.14 -4.55
CA MET A 142 -0.38 9.96 -4.18
C MET A 142 0.38 8.99 -3.27
N SER A 143 1.72 8.91 -3.39
CA SER A 143 2.54 8.10 -2.48
C SER A 143 2.46 8.52 -1.01
N GLN A 144 2.06 9.76 -0.73
CA GLN A 144 1.88 10.32 0.61
C GLN A 144 0.46 10.13 1.16
N ILE A 145 -0.46 9.57 0.37
CA ILE A 145 -1.79 9.21 0.84
C ILE A 145 -1.67 7.89 1.60
N LYS A 146 -1.69 7.97 2.93
CA LYS A 146 -1.66 6.82 3.84
C LYS A 146 -2.98 6.08 3.72
N THR A 147 -2.93 4.76 3.64
CA THR A 147 -4.13 3.92 3.65
C THR A 147 -4.14 3.08 4.92
N GLU A 148 -5.33 2.80 5.43
CA GLU A 148 -5.55 1.92 6.58
C GLU A 148 -6.76 1.03 6.28
N LEU A 149 -6.67 -0.23 6.69
CA LEU A 149 -7.79 -1.16 6.66
C LEU A 149 -8.29 -1.33 8.09
N TRP A 150 -9.58 -1.15 8.30
CA TRP A 150 -10.23 -1.32 9.60
C TRP A 150 -11.26 -2.43 9.46
N LEU A 151 -11.00 -3.60 10.02
CA LEU A 151 -11.82 -4.80 9.85
C LEU A 151 -12.62 -5.11 11.11
N ARG A 152 -13.76 -5.76 10.94
CA ARG A 152 -14.55 -6.26 12.06
C ARG A 152 -13.80 -7.42 12.76
N PRO A 153 -13.67 -7.41 14.09
CA PRO A 153 -13.17 -8.56 14.84
C PRO A 153 -14.05 -9.81 14.66
N GLU A 154 -13.43 -10.98 14.59
CA GLU A 154 -14.15 -12.26 14.51
C GLU A 154 -15.10 -12.46 15.71
N GLY A 155 -16.28 -13.05 15.48
CA GLY A 155 -17.24 -13.39 16.53
C GLY A 155 -18.19 -12.26 16.99
N HIS A 156 -18.16 -11.08 16.36
CA HIS A 156 -19.07 -9.97 16.67
C HIS A 156 -20.17 -9.79 15.60
N ASP A 157 -21.42 -9.55 16.02
CA ASP A 157 -22.53 -9.24 15.11
C ASP A 157 -22.37 -7.87 14.45
N ALA A 158 -22.70 -7.78 13.16
CA ALA A 158 -22.69 -6.52 12.41
C ALA A 158 -23.81 -5.59 12.91
N ARG A 159 -23.46 -4.34 13.23
CA ARG A 159 -24.42 -3.32 13.73
C ARG A 159 -24.66 -2.18 12.73
N SER A 160 -23.88 -2.14 11.65
CA SER A 160 -23.96 -1.13 10.60
C SER A 160 -23.39 -1.66 9.28
N SER A 161 -23.62 -0.96 8.17
CA SER A 161 -23.02 -1.28 6.85
C SER A 161 -21.49 -1.24 6.86
N PHE A 162 -20.88 -0.49 7.80
CA PHE A 162 -19.42 -0.44 7.99
C PHE A 162 -18.89 -1.64 8.77
N ASP A 163 -19.72 -2.25 9.62
CA ASP A 163 -19.34 -3.39 10.46
C ASP A 163 -19.54 -4.75 9.76
N SER A 164 -20.21 -4.81 8.60
CA SER A 164 -20.42 -6.09 7.89
C SER A 164 -19.10 -6.82 7.61
N VAL A 165 -18.13 -6.06 7.12
CA VAL A 165 -16.76 -6.50 6.81
C VAL A 165 -15.72 -5.55 7.42
N GLY A 166 -15.92 -4.25 7.28
CA GLY A 166 -14.98 -3.22 7.70
C GLY A 166 -15.01 -2.01 6.76
N CYS A 167 -14.02 -1.12 6.93
CA CYS A 167 -13.88 0.08 6.12
C CYS A 167 -12.43 0.34 5.69
N LEU A 168 -12.31 0.96 4.51
CA LEU A 168 -11.09 1.59 4.06
C LEU A 168 -11.03 3.00 4.63
N VAL A 169 -9.89 3.38 5.19
CA VAL A 169 -9.59 4.77 5.58
C VAL A 169 -8.39 5.22 4.77
N PHE A 170 -8.40 6.44 4.25
CA PHE A 170 -7.21 7.08 3.73
C PHE A 170 -7.00 8.47 4.32
N LYS A 171 -5.73 8.82 4.50
CA LYS A 171 -5.29 10.05 5.16
C LYS A 171 -4.25 10.75 4.31
N PHE A 172 -4.31 12.08 4.28
CA PHE A 172 -3.33 12.90 3.59
C PHE A 172 -3.14 14.23 4.32
N PRO A 173 -1.97 14.88 4.19
CA PRO A 173 -1.74 16.20 4.78
C PRO A 173 -2.79 17.23 4.34
N ASP A 174 -3.29 18.03 5.28
CA ASP A 174 -4.20 19.14 4.96
C ASP A 174 -3.45 20.17 4.09
N PRO A 175 -3.92 20.44 2.86
CA PRO A 175 -3.27 21.40 1.96
C PRO A 175 -3.57 22.87 2.33
N ASP A 176 -4.48 23.12 3.27
CA ASP A 176 -4.80 24.47 3.73
C ASP A 176 -3.66 25.06 4.57
N PRO A 177 -3.41 26.39 4.48
CA PRO A 177 -2.45 27.05 5.34
C PRO A 177 -2.82 26.85 6.81
N LEU A 178 -1.82 26.52 7.63
CA LEU A 178 -1.99 26.30 9.06
C LEU A 178 -2.52 27.58 9.72
N SER A 179 -3.56 27.46 10.54
CA SER A 179 -4.00 28.54 11.42
C SER A 179 -2.91 28.87 12.44
N LEU A 180 -2.90 30.06 13.05
CA LEU A 180 -1.91 30.45 14.07
C LEU A 180 -1.84 29.43 15.24
N LEU A 181 -2.99 28.88 15.64
CA LEU A 181 -3.06 27.83 16.66
C LEU A 181 -2.41 26.53 16.17
N ASP A 182 -2.63 26.15 14.91
CA ASP A 182 -2.04 24.94 14.34
C ASP A 182 -0.54 25.09 14.08
N GLN A 183 -0.06 26.31 13.77
CA GLN A 183 1.37 26.62 13.69
C GLN A 183 2.04 26.42 15.06
N LEU A 184 1.43 26.92 16.14
CA LEU A 184 1.91 26.70 17.51
C LEU A 184 1.91 25.21 17.89
N LYS A 185 0.84 24.47 17.54
CA LYS A 185 0.80 23.01 17.76
C LYS A 185 1.86 22.26 16.97
N ALA A 186 2.08 22.61 15.71
CA ALA A 186 3.11 21.99 14.89
C ALA A 186 4.52 22.25 15.45
N LEU A 187 4.76 23.45 16.00
CA LEU A 187 6.03 23.80 16.64
C LEU A 187 6.26 23.02 17.95
N LEU A 188 5.21 22.80 18.74
CA LEU A 188 5.28 22.13 20.04
C LEU A 188 5.24 20.59 19.94
N PHE A 189 4.50 20.04 18.98
CA PHE A 189 4.16 18.61 18.92
C PHE A 189 4.50 17.95 17.58
N SER A 190 5.09 18.66 16.62
CA SER A 190 5.42 18.15 15.27
C SER A 190 4.24 17.49 14.54
N GLN A 191 3.00 17.81 14.93
CA GLN A 191 1.80 17.24 14.32
C GLN A 191 1.35 18.12 13.15
N GLN A 192 1.51 17.58 11.93
CA GLN A 192 0.85 18.14 10.75
C GLN A 192 -0.62 17.73 10.77
N LYS A 193 -1.52 18.68 10.49
CA LYS A 193 -2.95 18.42 10.37
C LYS A 193 -3.19 17.47 9.19
N GLU A 194 -3.89 16.37 9.42
CA GLU A 194 -4.24 15.37 8.40
C GLU A 194 -5.75 15.39 8.13
N ILE A 195 -6.13 15.24 6.87
CA ILE A 195 -7.50 14.99 6.45
C ILE A 195 -7.68 13.48 6.32
N SER A 196 -8.77 12.97 6.89
CA SER A 196 -9.14 11.55 6.83
C SER A 196 -10.46 11.39 6.09
N ALA A 197 -10.55 10.37 5.24
CA ALA A 197 -11.78 9.95 4.61
C ALA A 197 -11.94 8.43 4.72
N PHE A 198 -13.18 7.95 4.79
CA PHE A 198 -13.45 6.53 4.96
C PHE A 198 -14.66 6.06 4.17
N VAL A 199 -14.68 4.77 3.83
CA VAL A 199 -15.76 4.14 3.06
C VAL A 199 -15.87 2.65 3.41
N PRO A 200 -17.08 2.04 3.43
CA PRO A 200 -17.21 0.62 3.69
C PRO A 200 -16.43 -0.21 2.66
N LEU A 201 -15.81 -1.30 3.09
CA LEU A 201 -15.15 -2.25 2.19
C LEU A 201 -16.17 -3.08 1.40
N SER A 202 -17.37 -3.26 1.93
CA SER A 202 -18.48 -3.96 1.28
C SER A 202 -19.78 -3.19 1.52
N PRO A 203 -20.03 -2.09 0.79
CA PRO A 203 -21.26 -1.32 0.94
C PRO A 203 -22.48 -2.16 0.55
N ASP A 204 -23.51 -2.15 1.39
CA ASP A 204 -24.78 -2.82 1.09
C ASP A 204 -25.66 -2.00 0.12
N GLU A 205 -26.70 -2.62 -0.42
CA GLU A 205 -27.60 -1.97 -1.38
C GLU A 205 -28.26 -0.69 -0.84
N ASN A 206 -28.56 -0.65 0.47
CA ASN A 206 -29.19 0.52 1.08
C ASN A 206 -28.20 1.69 1.11
N TYR A 207 -26.95 1.43 1.48
CA TYR A 207 -25.87 2.41 1.44
C TYR A 207 -25.66 2.94 0.02
N LEU A 208 -25.66 2.06 -0.98
CA LEU A 208 -25.51 2.44 -2.38
C LEU A 208 -26.65 3.34 -2.87
N LYS A 209 -27.91 2.96 -2.60
CA LYS A 209 -29.11 3.71 -2.98
C LYS A 209 -29.17 5.08 -2.29
N ASN A 210 -28.93 5.12 -0.98
CA ASN A 210 -29.02 6.34 -0.18
C ASN A 210 -28.01 7.43 -0.61
N HIS A 211 -26.89 7.03 -1.20
CA HIS A 211 -25.83 7.95 -1.62
C HIS A 211 -25.67 8.04 -3.14
N GLY A 212 -26.60 7.47 -3.92
CA GLY A 212 -26.54 7.49 -5.38
C GLY A 212 -25.23 6.94 -5.95
N ILE A 213 -24.70 5.88 -5.33
CA ILE A 213 -23.46 5.22 -5.76
C ILE A 213 -23.82 4.22 -6.86
N THR A 214 -23.27 4.44 -8.04
CA THR A 214 -23.52 3.62 -9.23
C THR A 214 -22.23 3.13 -9.87
N MET A 215 -22.34 2.19 -10.80
CA MET A 215 -21.21 1.74 -11.60
C MET A 215 -20.76 2.85 -12.56
N LYS A 216 -19.44 3.02 -12.67
CA LYS A 216 -18.81 3.99 -13.56
C LYS A 216 -17.65 3.33 -14.31
N LYS A 217 -17.63 3.56 -15.62
CA LYS A 217 -16.54 3.14 -16.50
C LYS A 217 -15.41 4.15 -16.48
N PHE A 218 -14.19 3.66 -16.55
CA PHE A 218 -12.97 4.47 -16.59
C PHE A 218 -11.82 3.71 -17.25
N ALA A 219 -10.87 4.44 -17.83
CA ALA A 219 -9.69 3.85 -18.45
C ALA A 219 -8.61 3.54 -17.40
N ILE A 220 -8.07 2.32 -17.44
CA ILE A 220 -6.81 1.91 -16.80
C ILE A 220 -5.84 1.45 -17.89
N HIS A 221 -4.81 2.24 -18.14
CA HIS A 221 -3.87 2.02 -19.25
C HIS A 221 -4.59 1.87 -20.59
N SER A 222 -4.49 0.71 -21.23
CA SER A 222 -5.11 0.39 -22.52
C SER A 222 -6.48 -0.30 -22.39
N ARG A 223 -6.96 -0.56 -21.18
CA ARG A 223 -8.25 -1.23 -20.95
C ARG A 223 -9.30 -0.29 -20.35
N GLU A 224 -10.55 -0.56 -20.68
CA GLU A 224 -11.69 -0.03 -19.94
C GLU A 224 -11.91 -0.90 -18.69
N ALA A 225 -12.13 -0.25 -17.56
CA ALA A 225 -12.48 -0.87 -16.29
C ALA A 225 -13.79 -0.26 -15.80
N GLU A 226 -14.44 -0.94 -14.86
CA GLU A 226 -15.71 -0.51 -14.26
C GLU A 226 -15.63 -0.66 -12.75
N GLY A 227 -16.28 0.22 -12.00
CA GLY A 227 -16.31 0.18 -10.55
C GLY A 227 -17.40 1.04 -9.94
N LEU A 228 -17.70 0.82 -8.66
CA LEU A 228 -18.62 1.65 -7.88
C LEU A 228 -18.00 3.03 -7.68
N ASP A 229 -18.74 4.07 -8.05
CA ASP A 229 -18.36 5.47 -7.88
C ASP A 229 -18.68 5.97 -6.47
N LEU A 230 -17.66 5.93 -5.61
CA LEU A 230 -17.77 6.32 -4.21
C LEU A 230 -17.65 7.84 -4.01
N GLY A 231 -17.63 8.65 -5.07
CA GLY A 231 -17.48 10.10 -4.98
C GLY A 231 -18.57 10.80 -4.16
N ASN A 232 -19.78 10.22 -4.16
CA ASN A 232 -20.93 10.72 -3.40
C ASN A 232 -21.01 10.16 -1.96
N ALA A 233 -20.13 9.23 -1.58
CA ALA A 233 -20.09 8.75 -0.20
C ALA A 233 -19.73 9.93 0.74
N PRO A 234 -20.43 10.16 1.86
CA PRO A 234 -20.36 11.43 2.59
C PRO A 234 -18.94 11.84 3.01
N SER A 235 -18.17 10.89 3.56
CA SER A 235 -16.79 11.13 3.99
C SER A 235 -15.84 11.36 2.80
N ILE A 236 -16.07 10.68 1.68
CA ILE A 236 -15.31 10.86 0.44
C ILE A 236 -15.61 12.23 -0.16
N ALA A 237 -16.88 12.57 -0.36
CA ALA A 237 -17.34 13.84 -0.90
C ALA A 237 -16.77 15.03 -0.12
N ALA A 238 -16.75 14.95 1.22
CA ALA A 238 -16.17 15.97 2.08
C ALA A 238 -14.65 16.13 1.90
N ALA A 239 -13.93 15.05 1.60
CA ALA A 239 -12.48 15.06 1.45
C ALA A 239 -11.99 15.39 0.03
N LEU A 240 -12.80 15.11 -1.01
CA LEU A 240 -12.42 15.29 -2.41
C LEU A 240 -11.90 16.69 -2.76
N PRO A 241 -12.51 17.82 -2.31
CA PRO A 241 -12.00 19.16 -2.62
C PRO A 241 -10.58 19.39 -2.08
N LYS A 242 -10.29 18.92 -0.86
CA LYS A 242 -8.94 19.00 -0.27
C LYS A 242 -7.98 18.05 -0.98
N LEU A 243 -8.43 16.84 -1.29
CA LEU A 243 -7.62 15.86 -2.01
C LEU A 243 -7.21 16.37 -3.40
N LYS A 244 -8.11 17.04 -4.12
CA LYS A 244 -7.79 17.68 -5.41
C LYS A 244 -6.66 18.69 -5.28
N ARG A 245 -6.75 19.59 -4.29
CA ARG A 245 -5.72 20.61 -4.04
C ARG A 245 -4.40 19.97 -3.62
N PHE A 246 -4.45 19.00 -2.70
CA PHE A 246 -3.27 18.22 -2.29
C PHE A 246 -2.57 17.56 -3.49
N LEU A 247 -3.33 17.00 -4.43
CA LEU A 247 -2.78 16.35 -5.62
C LEU A 247 -2.49 17.32 -6.77
N ASN A 248 -2.63 18.64 -6.58
CA ASN A 248 -2.50 19.63 -7.66
C ASN A 248 -3.39 19.28 -8.88
N ILE A 249 -4.64 18.90 -8.63
CA ILE A 249 -5.67 18.68 -9.65
C ILE A 249 -6.46 19.98 -9.83
N PRO A 250 -6.63 20.49 -11.06
CA PRO A 250 -7.38 21.70 -11.30
C PRO A 250 -8.80 21.67 -10.72
N GLU A 251 -9.29 22.82 -10.24
CA GLU A 251 -10.60 22.89 -9.57
C GLU A 251 -11.77 22.51 -10.49
N HIS A 252 -11.67 22.79 -11.79
CA HIS A 252 -12.70 22.40 -12.77
C HIS A 252 -12.69 20.90 -13.10
N GLN A 253 -11.61 20.18 -12.76
CA GLN A 253 -11.47 18.77 -13.12
C GLN A 253 -12.09 17.88 -12.05
N ASN A 254 -13.08 17.06 -12.40
CA ASN A 254 -13.71 16.15 -11.45
C ASN A 254 -12.75 15.05 -10.99
N LEU A 255 -12.86 14.64 -9.72
CA LEU A 255 -12.08 13.57 -9.09
C LEU A 255 -13.05 12.65 -8.35
N THR A 256 -12.85 11.34 -8.45
CA THR A 256 -13.60 10.37 -7.66
C THR A 256 -12.73 9.19 -7.21
N LEU A 257 -13.25 8.41 -6.26
CA LEU A 257 -12.74 7.12 -5.81
C LEU A 257 -13.63 6.00 -6.37
N LEU A 258 -13.03 5.05 -7.08
CA LEU A 258 -13.71 3.91 -7.67
C LEU A 258 -13.32 2.64 -6.92
N GLN A 259 -14.28 1.74 -6.68
CA GLN A 259 -14.07 0.44 -6.05
C GLN A 259 -14.46 -0.70 -7.01
N CYS A 260 -13.62 -1.72 -7.14
CA CYS A 260 -13.98 -2.91 -7.91
C CYS A 260 -14.93 -3.80 -7.10
N THR A 261 -15.87 -4.46 -7.78
CA THR A 261 -16.73 -5.50 -7.22
C THR A 261 -16.35 -6.87 -7.79
N PRO A 262 -16.81 -7.99 -7.21
CA PRO A 262 -16.59 -9.32 -7.76
C PRO A 262 -16.99 -9.46 -9.23
N HIS A 263 -18.01 -8.70 -9.68
CA HIS A 263 -18.50 -8.71 -11.06
C HIS A 263 -17.66 -7.88 -12.03
N THR A 264 -16.82 -6.98 -11.53
CA THR A 264 -15.92 -6.13 -12.34
C THR A 264 -14.52 -6.73 -12.50
N LEU A 265 -14.24 -7.85 -11.83
CA LEU A 265 -12.96 -8.52 -11.95
C LEU A 265 -12.85 -9.11 -13.36
N VAL A 266 -11.71 -8.90 -14.00
CA VAL A 266 -11.43 -9.42 -15.34
C VAL A 266 -10.39 -10.54 -15.29
N PRO A 267 -10.44 -11.54 -16.16
CA PRO A 267 -9.37 -12.52 -16.29
C PRO A 267 -8.06 -11.88 -16.72
N THR A 268 -6.94 -12.43 -16.27
CA THR A 268 -5.63 -12.10 -16.81
C THR A 268 -5.48 -12.75 -18.19
N GLU A 269 -4.98 -12.02 -19.17
CA GLU A 269 -4.92 -12.48 -20.58
C GLU A 269 -3.50 -12.72 -21.12
N LYS A 270 -2.47 -12.34 -20.35
CA LYS A 270 -1.05 -12.41 -20.75
C LYS A 270 -0.22 -13.02 -19.65
N ASN A 271 0.93 -13.63 -19.98
CA ASN A 271 1.82 -14.26 -18.99
C ASN A 271 1.04 -15.29 -18.17
N LEU A 272 0.56 -16.34 -18.83
CA LEU A 272 -0.37 -17.30 -18.23
C LEU A 272 0.37 -18.56 -17.80
N ALA A 273 0.23 -18.92 -16.52
CA ALA A 273 0.66 -20.20 -16.01
C ALA A 273 -0.17 -21.36 -16.61
N PRO A 274 0.37 -22.59 -16.66
CA PRO A 274 -0.34 -23.77 -17.13
C PRO A 274 -1.65 -23.99 -16.38
N LEU A 275 -2.72 -24.29 -17.13
CA LEU A 275 -4.04 -24.54 -16.55
C LEU A 275 -4.06 -25.76 -15.62
N GLU A 276 -3.12 -26.69 -15.74
CA GLU A 276 -2.98 -27.80 -14.78
C GLU A 276 -2.65 -27.33 -13.36
N HIS A 277 -1.95 -26.21 -13.21
CA HIS A 277 -1.63 -25.63 -11.89
C HIS A 277 -2.70 -24.66 -11.42
N ILE A 278 -3.22 -23.83 -12.32
CA ILE A 278 -4.12 -22.73 -11.96
C ILE A 278 -5.59 -23.02 -12.23
N GLY A 279 -5.95 -24.09 -12.94
CA GLY A 279 -7.30 -24.50 -13.39
C GLY A 279 -8.03 -23.53 -14.31
N LYS A 280 -8.08 -22.24 -13.94
CA LYS A 280 -8.57 -21.12 -14.73
C LYS A 280 -7.63 -19.93 -14.59
N PRO A 281 -7.59 -19.02 -15.59
CA PRO A 281 -6.84 -17.78 -15.48
C PRO A 281 -7.16 -17.05 -14.17
N ALA A 282 -6.14 -16.43 -13.57
CA ALA A 282 -6.36 -15.56 -12.43
C ALA A 282 -7.26 -14.39 -12.84
N VAL A 283 -7.92 -13.78 -11.87
CA VAL A 283 -8.71 -12.56 -12.11
C VAL A 283 -8.08 -11.41 -11.35
N HIS A 284 -8.30 -10.19 -11.81
CA HIS A 284 -7.77 -9.01 -11.13
C HIS A 284 -8.72 -7.82 -11.23
N GLY A 285 -8.69 -6.98 -10.19
CA GLY A 285 -9.41 -5.71 -10.15
C GLY A 285 -8.61 -4.64 -10.87
N TYR A 286 -7.92 -3.77 -10.11
CA TYR A 286 -7.16 -2.65 -10.68
C TYR A 286 -5.65 -2.87 -10.70
N THR A 287 -5.18 -4.13 -10.66
CA THR A 287 -3.75 -4.41 -10.88
C THR A 287 -3.34 -4.13 -12.33
N ASP A 288 -2.04 -3.94 -12.55
CA ASP A 288 -1.51 -3.61 -13.87
C ASP A 288 -1.50 -4.83 -14.80
N GLN A 289 -1.09 -6.00 -14.30
CA GLN A 289 -1.01 -7.24 -15.08
C GLN A 289 -1.48 -8.45 -14.27
N GLN A 290 -0.75 -8.76 -13.19
CA GLN A 290 -0.95 -9.98 -12.41
C GLN A 290 -1.38 -9.65 -10.96
N PRO A 291 -2.03 -10.58 -10.26
CA PRO A 291 -2.62 -10.34 -8.94
C PRO A 291 -1.59 -10.28 -7.79
N VAL A 292 -0.44 -10.93 -7.92
CA VAL A 292 0.62 -10.96 -6.88
C VAL A 292 1.96 -10.56 -7.47
N ASN A 293 2.77 -9.84 -6.69
CA ASN A 293 4.15 -9.52 -7.02
C ASN A 293 5.09 -9.88 -5.87
N VAL A 294 6.21 -10.53 -6.18
CA VAL A 294 7.27 -10.88 -5.22
C VAL A 294 8.58 -10.20 -5.61
N ASN A 295 9.30 -9.69 -4.62
CA ASN A 295 10.63 -9.09 -4.80
C ASN A 295 11.58 -9.56 -3.67
N SER A 296 12.86 -9.71 -4.00
CA SER A 296 13.93 -9.93 -3.01
C SER A 296 14.57 -8.60 -2.57
N LEU A 297 14.90 -8.48 -1.28
CA LEU A 297 15.73 -7.36 -0.79
C LEU A 297 17.13 -7.39 -1.40
N ALA A 298 17.74 -8.57 -1.56
CA ALA A 298 19.06 -8.71 -2.18
C ALA A 298 19.07 -8.17 -3.61
N SER A 299 18.00 -8.40 -4.39
CA SER A 299 17.83 -7.84 -5.74
C SER A 299 17.75 -6.31 -5.72
N VAL A 300 17.05 -5.73 -4.74
CA VAL A 300 16.99 -4.26 -4.58
C VAL A 300 18.35 -3.69 -4.19
N HIS A 301 19.09 -4.36 -3.31
CA HIS A 301 20.43 -3.96 -2.90
C HIS A 301 21.42 -4.00 -4.06
N ALA A 302 21.40 -5.07 -4.85
CA ALA A 302 22.21 -5.18 -6.07
C ALA A 302 21.92 -4.03 -7.06
N VAL A 303 20.65 -3.67 -7.27
CA VAL A 303 20.30 -2.50 -8.10
C VAL A 303 20.71 -1.19 -7.43
N SER A 304 20.54 -1.08 -6.11
CA SER A 304 20.92 0.11 -5.33
C SER A 304 22.40 0.42 -5.49
N ALA A 305 23.26 -0.59 -5.43
CA ALA A 305 24.71 -0.43 -5.59
C ALA A 305 25.12 0.12 -6.97
N LEU A 306 24.27 -0.04 -7.99
CA LEU A 306 24.48 0.45 -9.36
C LEU A 306 23.92 1.86 -9.60
N LEU A 307 23.19 2.43 -8.64
CA LEU A 307 22.69 3.81 -8.75
C LEU A 307 23.83 4.83 -8.56
N PRO A 308 23.66 6.06 -9.06
CA PRO A 308 24.48 7.20 -8.62
C PRO A 308 24.43 7.33 -7.09
N LYS A 309 25.55 7.72 -6.47
CA LYS A 309 25.70 7.73 -5.01
C LYS A 309 24.65 8.58 -4.30
N GLU A 310 24.24 9.69 -4.91
CA GLU A 310 23.20 10.59 -4.43
C GLU A 310 21.79 9.96 -4.40
N ASN A 311 21.57 8.89 -5.15
CA ASN A 311 20.31 8.16 -5.20
C ASN A 311 20.32 6.88 -4.35
N GLN A 312 21.42 6.61 -3.63
CA GLN A 312 21.56 5.48 -2.71
C GLN A 312 21.23 5.89 -1.26
N PRO A 313 20.67 4.99 -0.44
CA PRO A 313 20.15 3.66 -0.80
C PRO A 313 18.77 3.72 -1.49
N LEU A 314 18.49 2.73 -2.35
CA LEU A 314 17.21 2.62 -3.04
C LEU A 314 16.11 2.09 -2.11
N ASN A 315 15.07 2.89 -1.88
CA ASN A 315 13.89 2.44 -1.14
C ASN A 315 13.12 1.34 -1.90
N ALA A 316 13.07 0.14 -1.33
CA ALA A 316 12.43 -1.06 -1.89
C ALA A 316 10.94 -0.85 -2.17
N LEU A 317 10.23 -0.07 -1.34
CA LEU A 317 8.78 0.15 -1.45
C LEU A 317 8.36 0.89 -2.74
N ARG A 318 9.32 1.46 -3.48
CA ARG A 318 9.11 2.00 -4.84
C ARG A 318 8.58 0.95 -5.82
N PHE A 319 8.91 -0.32 -5.62
CA PHE A 319 8.56 -1.41 -6.52
C PHE A 319 7.18 -2.04 -6.24
N ARG A 320 6.54 -1.69 -5.11
CA ARG A 320 5.15 -2.05 -4.78
C ARG A 320 4.88 -3.56 -4.90
N ALA A 321 5.82 -4.36 -4.43
CA ALA A 321 5.66 -5.80 -4.30
C ALA A 321 4.72 -6.12 -3.14
N ASN A 322 4.00 -7.23 -3.28
CA ASN A 322 3.13 -7.73 -2.23
C ASN A 322 3.91 -8.58 -1.23
N ILE A 323 4.83 -9.42 -1.71
CA ILE A 323 5.68 -10.28 -0.89
C ILE A 323 7.12 -9.79 -1.03
N TRP A 324 7.76 -9.50 0.10
CA TRP A 324 9.20 -9.26 0.18
C TRP A 324 9.88 -10.47 0.79
N ILE A 325 10.98 -10.89 0.18
CA ILE A 325 11.73 -12.08 0.61
C ILE A 325 13.17 -11.73 0.99
N THR A 326 13.75 -12.58 1.83
CA THR A 326 15.16 -12.56 2.25
C THR A 326 15.72 -13.98 2.29
N GLY A 327 17.04 -14.12 2.33
CA GLY A 327 17.75 -15.42 2.39
C GLY A 327 18.14 -15.98 1.02
N ALA A 328 17.58 -15.44 -0.07
CA ALA A 328 17.94 -15.77 -1.44
C ALA A 328 18.93 -14.74 -2.02
N PRO A 329 19.91 -15.19 -2.84
CA PRO A 329 20.79 -14.32 -3.64
C PRO A 329 20.03 -13.31 -4.49
N ALA A 330 20.70 -12.21 -4.86
CA ALA A 330 20.16 -11.23 -5.77
C ALA A 330 19.70 -11.89 -7.08
N PHE A 331 18.46 -11.59 -7.46
CA PHE A 331 17.76 -12.07 -8.66
C PHE A 331 17.43 -13.57 -8.67
N ASP A 332 17.64 -14.32 -7.58
CA ASP A 332 17.29 -15.75 -7.50
C ASP A 332 15.80 -15.99 -7.82
N GLU A 333 14.92 -15.07 -7.40
CA GLU A 333 13.49 -15.12 -7.65
C GLU A 333 13.14 -15.15 -9.14
N GLU A 334 14.02 -14.64 -10.00
CA GLU A 334 13.81 -14.61 -11.45
C GLU A 334 13.93 -15.98 -12.10
N THR A 335 14.43 -16.98 -11.38
CA THR A 335 14.51 -18.35 -11.88
C THR A 335 13.35 -19.22 -11.43
N TRP A 336 12.52 -18.77 -10.49
CA TRP A 336 11.46 -19.61 -9.95
C TRP A 336 10.33 -19.72 -10.96
N LYS A 337 9.89 -20.93 -11.28
CA LYS A 337 8.60 -21.16 -11.95
C LYS A 337 7.52 -21.31 -10.90
N ARG A 338 7.78 -22.08 -9.85
CA ARG A 338 6.77 -22.34 -8.82
C ARG A 338 7.39 -22.32 -7.44
N TYR A 339 6.66 -21.78 -6.48
CA TYR A 339 7.06 -21.85 -5.08
C TYR A 339 5.86 -22.08 -4.18
N ARG A 340 6.13 -22.66 -3.02
CA ARG A 340 5.19 -22.87 -1.93
C ARG A 340 5.62 -22.05 -0.74
N VAL A 341 4.67 -21.37 -0.12
CA VAL A 341 4.86 -20.74 1.18
C VAL A 341 4.51 -21.79 2.23
N VAL A 342 5.49 -22.15 3.05
CA VAL A 342 5.38 -23.17 4.09
C VAL A 342 5.13 -22.46 5.43
N PRO A 343 3.93 -22.59 6.01
CA PRO A 343 3.61 -21.97 7.29
C PRO A 343 4.49 -22.50 8.42
N LYS A 344 4.85 -21.63 9.36
CA LYS A 344 5.54 -22.07 10.60
C LYS A 344 4.67 -22.92 11.51
N GLN A 345 3.35 -22.72 11.46
CA GLN A 345 2.40 -23.51 12.23
C GLN A 345 2.15 -24.82 11.49
N GLN A 346 2.48 -25.94 12.14
CA GLN A 346 2.12 -27.28 11.66
C GLN A 346 0.58 -27.34 11.57
N ASP A 347 0.07 -27.86 10.45
CA ASP A 347 -1.35 -28.01 10.08
C ASP A 347 -2.04 -26.87 9.31
N ALA A 348 -1.40 -25.71 9.11
CA ALA A 348 -1.96 -24.66 8.25
C ALA A 348 -1.80 -25.00 6.75
N ALA A 349 -2.79 -24.64 5.94
CA ALA A 349 -2.72 -24.83 4.48
C ALA A 349 -1.58 -24.00 3.85
N SER A 350 -0.76 -24.64 3.01
CA SER A 350 0.41 -24.02 2.37
C SER A 350 0.08 -23.46 0.98
N PRO A 351 0.03 -22.13 0.77
CA PRO A 351 -0.23 -21.57 -0.55
C PRO A 351 0.89 -21.87 -1.52
N SER A 352 0.55 -22.30 -2.73
CA SER A 352 1.47 -22.42 -3.86
C SER A 352 1.16 -21.35 -4.90
N LEU A 353 2.20 -20.77 -5.51
CA LEU A 353 2.10 -19.75 -6.53
C LEU A 353 2.94 -20.13 -7.74
N SER A 354 2.36 -19.92 -8.92
CA SER A 354 3.06 -19.98 -10.20
C SER A 354 3.60 -18.59 -10.52
N VAL A 355 4.89 -18.48 -10.74
CA VAL A 355 5.59 -17.28 -11.21
C VAL A 355 5.48 -17.24 -12.73
N VAL A 356 4.99 -16.13 -13.30
CA VAL A 356 4.58 -16.10 -14.71
C VAL A 356 5.44 -15.22 -15.60
N CYS A 357 6.04 -14.17 -15.07
CA CYS A 357 6.97 -13.32 -15.82
C CYS A 357 7.74 -12.38 -14.89
N ARG A 358 8.85 -11.84 -15.40
CA ARG A 358 9.52 -10.70 -14.78
C ARG A 358 8.62 -9.47 -14.83
N THR A 359 8.65 -8.68 -13.76
CA THR A 359 7.90 -7.44 -13.69
C THR A 359 8.64 -6.34 -14.46
N SER A 360 8.14 -6.03 -15.66
CA SER A 360 8.55 -4.85 -16.40
C SER A 360 8.31 -3.58 -15.58
N ARG A 361 9.35 -2.79 -15.36
CA ARG A 361 9.24 -1.55 -14.58
C ARG A 361 8.89 -0.37 -15.49
N CYS A 362 7.96 0.47 -15.03
CA CYS A 362 7.58 1.72 -15.68
C CYS A 362 8.26 2.91 -14.97
N THR A 363 7.80 4.14 -15.21
CA THR A 363 8.33 5.33 -14.52
C THR A 363 7.88 5.47 -13.05
N LEU A 364 6.97 4.62 -12.57
CA LEU A 364 6.44 4.72 -11.21
C LEU A 364 7.52 4.63 -10.12
N PRO A 365 8.50 3.72 -10.16
CA PRO A 365 9.55 3.62 -9.15
C PRO A 365 10.42 4.88 -9.04
N ASN A 366 10.37 5.80 -10.01
CA ASN A 366 11.08 7.06 -9.93
C ASN A 366 10.49 8.00 -8.86
N VAL A 367 9.29 7.73 -8.36
CA VAL A 367 8.70 8.48 -7.27
C VAL A 367 9.23 7.99 -5.93
N ASN A 368 9.80 8.91 -5.16
CA ASN A 368 10.23 8.64 -3.80
C ASN A 368 9.01 8.59 -2.86
N PRO A 369 8.73 7.44 -2.22
CA PRO A 369 7.55 7.28 -1.38
C PRO A 369 7.63 8.06 -0.07
N LEU A 370 8.79 8.63 0.29
CA LEU A 370 8.94 9.46 1.49
C LEU A 370 8.68 10.94 1.21
N THR A 371 8.93 11.40 -0.01
CA THR A 371 8.83 12.83 -0.37
C THR A 371 7.69 13.13 -1.33
N GLY A 372 7.16 12.13 -2.02
CA GLY A 372 6.14 12.30 -3.05
C GLY A 372 6.63 13.09 -4.27
N ARG A 373 7.93 12.98 -4.59
CA ARG A 373 8.58 13.65 -5.73
C ARG A 373 9.30 12.64 -6.62
N PHE A 374 9.54 13.03 -7.87
CA PHE A 374 10.40 12.27 -8.77
C PHE A 374 11.87 12.47 -8.42
N ASP A 375 12.63 11.39 -8.41
CA ASP A 375 14.08 11.43 -8.22
C ASP A 375 14.82 11.38 -9.55
N THR A 376 15.88 12.17 -9.63
CA THR A 376 16.86 12.16 -10.72
C THR A 376 18.26 12.10 -10.15
N ASP A 377 19.23 11.75 -10.99
CA ASP A 377 20.64 11.99 -10.70
C ASP A 377 20.97 13.50 -10.80
N ASN A 378 22.19 13.86 -10.42
CA ASN A 378 22.68 15.22 -10.65
C ASN A 378 22.84 15.48 -12.15
N PRO A 379 22.44 16.66 -12.66
CA PRO A 379 22.68 17.00 -14.05
C PRO A 379 24.18 16.96 -14.39
N HIS A 380 24.51 16.43 -15.56
CA HIS A 380 25.87 16.35 -16.07
C HIS A 380 26.03 17.17 -17.37
N GLY A 381 27.16 17.88 -17.50
CA GLY A 381 27.44 18.76 -18.64
C GLY A 381 26.49 19.96 -18.71
N ASP A 382 26.04 20.30 -19.91
CA ASP A 382 25.15 21.46 -20.15
C ASP A 382 23.66 21.19 -19.85
N ARG A 383 23.32 20.01 -19.30
CA ARG A 383 21.91 19.64 -19.03
C ARG A 383 21.40 20.34 -17.77
N THR A 384 20.15 20.81 -17.84
CA THR A 384 19.45 21.45 -16.71
C THR A 384 18.75 20.46 -15.78
N ARG A 385 18.60 19.20 -16.18
CA ARG A 385 17.97 18.12 -15.40
C ARG A 385 18.75 16.82 -15.54
N GLY A 386 18.81 16.05 -14.45
CA GLY A 386 19.34 14.70 -14.45
C GLY A 386 18.41 13.67 -15.06
N ASN A 387 18.91 12.46 -15.25
CA ASN A 387 18.17 11.30 -15.68
C ASN A 387 17.34 10.72 -14.52
N ALA A 388 16.16 10.18 -14.82
CA ALA A 388 15.24 9.70 -13.81
C ALA A 388 15.67 8.36 -13.19
N GLN A 389 15.71 8.30 -11.86
CA GLN A 389 16.19 7.14 -11.12
C GLN A 389 15.07 6.49 -10.30
N PRO A 390 14.98 5.14 -10.22
CA PRO A 390 15.98 4.17 -10.68
C PRO A 390 15.84 3.74 -12.16
N SER A 391 14.89 4.29 -12.93
CA SER A 391 14.60 3.79 -14.28
C SER A 391 15.81 3.81 -15.23
N SER A 392 16.65 4.84 -15.19
CA SER A 392 17.84 4.91 -16.04
C SER A 392 18.87 3.83 -15.70
N THR A 393 19.10 3.56 -14.42
CA THR A 393 19.97 2.45 -13.99
C THR A 393 19.37 1.09 -14.36
N LEU A 394 18.06 0.90 -14.19
CA LEU A 394 17.39 -0.34 -14.58
C LEU A 394 17.47 -0.59 -16.09
N VAL A 395 17.26 0.42 -16.93
CA VAL A 395 17.43 0.28 -18.38
C VAL A 395 18.85 -0.16 -18.74
N LYS A 396 19.86 0.47 -18.12
CA LYS A 396 21.26 0.21 -18.43
C LYS A 396 21.75 -1.15 -17.95
N HIS A 397 21.28 -1.61 -16.79
CA HIS A 397 21.87 -2.77 -16.10
C HIS A 397 20.92 -3.95 -15.92
N ARG A 398 19.60 -3.74 -16.06
CA ARG A 398 18.55 -4.73 -15.75
C ARG A 398 17.52 -4.88 -16.87
N THR A 399 17.90 -4.63 -18.12
CA THR A 399 17.11 -5.03 -19.29
C THR A 399 17.55 -6.43 -19.72
N VAL A 400 17.11 -7.45 -18.98
CA VAL A 400 17.53 -8.85 -19.17
C VAL A 400 16.79 -9.60 -20.28
N GLU A 401 15.73 -9.00 -20.82
CA GLU A 401 14.92 -9.55 -21.91
C GLU A 401 14.25 -8.40 -22.69
N ASP A 402 13.75 -8.69 -23.89
CA ASP A 402 13.18 -7.71 -24.84
C ASP A 402 11.69 -7.94 -25.18
N GLY A 403 11.04 -8.93 -24.56
CA GLY A 403 9.63 -9.26 -24.81
C GLY A 403 8.63 -8.14 -24.54
N ASN A 404 9.00 -7.13 -23.74
CA ASN A 404 8.24 -5.89 -23.57
C ASN A 404 9.06 -4.66 -24.00
N PRO A 405 8.83 -4.11 -25.22
CA PRO A 405 9.60 -2.98 -25.73
C PRO A 405 9.36 -1.66 -24.97
N ARG A 406 8.35 -1.61 -24.09
CA ARG A 406 8.05 -0.44 -23.24
C ARG A 406 8.64 -0.55 -21.83
N ALA A 407 9.33 -1.64 -21.50
CA ALA A 407 9.93 -1.84 -20.19
C ALA A 407 11.11 -0.88 -19.97
N LEU A 408 11.16 -0.26 -18.79
CA LEU A 408 12.32 0.51 -18.32
C LEU A 408 13.18 -0.36 -17.39
N GLY A 409 13.54 -1.55 -17.90
CA GLY A 409 14.20 -2.62 -17.16
C GLY A 409 13.23 -3.49 -16.32
N TYR A 410 13.80 -4.50 -15.66
CA TYR A 410 13.08 -5.54 -14.93
C TYR A 410 13.63 -5.69 -13.51
N LEU A 411 12.75 -5.97 -12.57
CA LEU A 411 13.10 -6.34 -11.21
C LEU A 411 11.90 -7.06 -10.62
N GLY A 412 12.08 -8.14 -9.87
CA GLY A 412 10.97 -8.86 -9.23
C GLY A 412 10.00 -9.54 -10.20
N MET A 413 9.07 -10.30 -9.64
CA MET A 413 8.32 -11.30 -10.40
C MET A 413 6.81 -11.22 -10.18
N HIS A 414 6.07 -11.39 -11.27
CA HIS A 414 4.62 -11.55 -11.20
C HIS A 414 4.24 -13.00 -10.94
N CYS A 415 3.25 -13.18 -10.06
CA CYS A 415 2.80 -14.49 -9.62
C CYS A 415 1.27 -14.60 -9.68
N VAL A 416 0.78 -15.83 -9.82
CA VAL A 416 -0.63 -16.19 -9.74
C VAL A 416 -0.83 -17.32 -8.73
N PRO A 417 -1.93 -17.30 -7.94
CA PRO A 417 -2.24 -18.39 -7.02
C PRO A 417 -2.62 -19.69 -7.75
N GLU A 418 -2.03 -20.81 -7.30
CA GLU A 418 -2.36 -22.16 -7.76
C GLU A 418 -3.65 -22.67 -7.14
N ASN A 419 -4.35 -23.56 -7.85
CA ASN A 419 -5.64 -24.07 -7.41
C ASN A 419 -5.56 -25.09 -6.29
N ALA A 420 -4.49 -25.90 -6.22
CA ALA A 420 -4.39 -26.97 -5.23
C ALA A 420 -4.56 -26.44 -3.79
N GLY A 421 -3.83 -25.38 -3.43
CA GLY A 421 -3.97 -24.74 -2.11
C GLY A 421 -5.33 -24.06 -1.89
N LEU A 422 -5.92 -23.47 -2.94
CA LEU A 422 -7.24 -22.86 -2.87
C LEU A 422 -8.36 -23.90 -2.67
N GLN A 423 -8.22 -25.08 -3.29
CA GLN A 423 -9.19 -26.18 -3.19
C GLN A 423 -9.14 -26.85 -1.81
N GLN A 424 -7.94 -27.02 -1.24
CA GLN A 424 -7.77 -27.48 0.13
C GLN A 424 -8.46 -26.55 1.13
N ALA A 425 -8.37 -25.23 0.92
CA ALA A 425 -9.03 -24.23 1.75
C ALA A 425 -10.57 -24.17 1.55
N THR A 426 -11.10 -24.53 0.38
CA THR A 426 -12.57 -24.57 0.18
C THR A 426 -13.29 -25.70 0.94
N GLY A 427 -12.54 -26.68 1.46
CA GLY A 427 -13.06 -27.79 2.27
C GLY A 427 -12.84 -27.65 3.78
N SER A 428 -12.04 -26.66 4.21
CA SER A 428 -11.78 -26.35 5.62
C SER A 428 -12.41 -24.99 5.98
N VAL A 429 -12.65 -24.74 7.26
CA VAL A 429 -13.07 -23.42 7.77
C VAL A 429 -11.92 -22.39 7.64
N GLU A 430 -10.73 -22.84 7.22
CA GLU A 430 -9.51 -22.06 7.21
C GLU A 430 -9.23 -21.45 5.83
N SER A 431 -9.19 -20.12 5.80
CA SER A 431 -8.71 -19.36 4.67
C SER A 431 -7.21 -19.58 4.42
N LEU A 432 -6.80 -19.54 3.16
CA LEU A 432 -5.39 -19.63 2.76
C LEU A 432 -4.67 -18.32 3.10
N TYR A 433 -3.65 -18.35 3.96
CA TYR A 433 -2.87 -17.17 4.37
C TYR A 433 -1.40 -17.29 4.03
N VAL A 434 -0.77 -16.14 3.80
CA VAL A 434 0.69 -15.97 3.85
C VAL A 434 1.00 -15.12 5.07
N GLN A 435 2.02 -15.49 5.85
CA GLN A 435 2.43 -14.79 7.06
C GLN A 435 3.91 -14.40 7.02
N VAL A 436 4.24 -13.28 7.68
CA VAL A 436 5.62 -12.85 7.86
C VAL A 436 6.40 -13.91 8.64
N GLY A 437 7.53 -14.30 8.08
CA GLY A 437 8.41 -15.32 8.61
C GLY A 437 8.14 -16.72 8.08
N ASP A 438 7.09 -16.95 7.30
CA ASP A 438 6.89 -18.22 6.60
C ASP A 438 8.07 -18.50 5.66
N GLU A 439 8.40 -19.78 5.51
CA GLU A 439 9.49 -20.23 4.64
C GLU A 439 8.98 -20.38 3.20
N ILE A 440 9.87 -20.19 2.23
CA ILE A 440 9.58 -20.36 0.81
C ILE A 440 10.35 -21.56 0.28
N GLU A 441 9.60 -22.58 -0.12
CA GLU A 441 10.09 -23.75 -0.82
C GLU A 441 9.96 -23.53 -2.34
N VAL A 442 11.08 -23.49 -3.06
CA VAL A 442 11.07 -23.38 -4.52
C VAL A 442 10.85 -24.77 -5.11
N LEU A 443 9.71 -24.95 -5.78
CA LEU A 443 9.27 -26.25 -6.32
C LEU A 443 9.85 -26.51 -7.71
N GLU A 444 10.02 -25.46 -8.51
CA GLU A 444 10.44 -25.55 -9.89
C GLU A 444 11.21 -24.29 -10.30
N ARG A 445 12.27 -24.48 -11.09
CA ARG A 445 13.11 -23.39 -11.63
C ARG A 445 13.19 -23.49 -13.15
N GLY A 446 13.34 -22.34 -13.81
CA GLY A 446 13.41 -22.21 -15.26
C GLY A 446 13.62 -20.77 -15.70
N VAL A 447 13.40 -20.52 -16.99
CA VAL A 447 13.54 -19.19 -17.60
C VAL A 447 12.15 -18.60 -17.82
N HIS A 448 12.04 -17.27 -17.72
CA HIS A 448 10.83 -16.55 -18.11
C HIS A 448 11.09 -15.71 -19.35
N LEU A 449 10.08 -15.61 -20.19
CA LEU A 449 10.00 -14.65 -21.28
C LEU A 449 8.67 -13.90 -21.18
N TYR A 450 8.73 -12.58 -21.27
CA TYR A 450 7.53 -11.75 -21.27
C TYR A 450 6.68 -12.06 -22.50
N GLY A 451 5.39 -12.33 -22.27
CA GLY A 451 4.44 -12.74 -23.28
C GLY A 451 4.20 -14.25 -23.34
N SER A 452 4.97 -15.06 -22.60
CA SER A 452 4.80 -16.51 -22.55
C SER A 452 3.40 -16.95 -22.11
N THR A 453 2.90 -18.02 -22.72
CA THR A 453 1.62 -18.65 -22.36
C THR A 453 1.74 -20.17 -22.38
N ALA A 454 1.08 -20.84 -21.43
CA ALA A 454 0.88 -22.29 -21.43
C ALA A 454 2.19 -23.11 -21.49
N ASN A 455 2.55 -23.71 -22.62
CA ASN A 455 3.71 -24.60 -22.71
C ASN A 455 5.03 -23.86 -22.88
N ASP A 456 4.98 -22.57 -23.24
CA ASP A 456 6.14 -21.68 -23.27
C ASP A 456 6.36 -21.01 -21.90
N TYR A 457 5.61 -21.48 -20.88
CA TYR A 457 5.51 -20.92 -19.54
C TYR A 457 6.87 -20.70 -18.93
#